data_AF-A0A375A930-F1
#
_entry.id   AF-A0A375A930-F1
#
_cell.length_a   1.000
_cell.length_b   1.000
_cell.length_c   1.000
_cell.angle_alpha   90.00
_cell.angle_beta   90.00
_cell.angle_gamma   90.00
#
_symmetry.space_group_name_H-M   'P 1'
#
loop_
_entity.id
_entity.type
_entity.pdbx_description
1 polymer ?
#
loop_
_entity_poly.entity_id
_entity_poly.type
_entity_poly.pdbx_seq_one_letter_code
_entity_poly.pdbx_strand_id
1 'polypeptide(L)' 'MPSLGSKLHLLTREKNVSRVYTLARQYAAEALQPLIDDGRATSIDVATEAGDNGWLILIIDVTAPAGRELFKYPVRVS' A
#
# COMPACT_ATOMS: atom_id res chain seq x y z
N MET A 1 0.29 -27.53 -32.55
CA MET A 1 -0.99 -27.35 -31.82
C MET A 1 -0.75 -27.60 -30.35
N PRO A 2 -1.36 -26.82 -29.43
CA PRO A 2 -1.05 -25.46 -28.97
C PRO A 2 0.00 -25.47 -27.83
N SER A 3 0.79 -24.42 -27.54
CA SER A 3 0.39 -23.39 -26.57
C SER A 3 1.37 -22.19 -26.60
N LEU A 4 1.27 -21.36 -27.63
CA LEU A 4 1.80 -20.00 -27.60
C LEU A 4 0.91 -19.17 -26.65
N GLY A 5 1.12 -19.32 -25.34
CA GLY A 5 0.34 -18.62 -24.33
C GLY A 5 0.91 -18.67 -22.91
N SER A 6 2.16 -19.13 -22.72
CA SER A 6 2.47 -19.79 -21.43
C SER A 6 3.36 -19.07 -20.42
N LYS A 7 3.81 -17.81 -20.62
CA LYS A 7 4.49 -17.05 -19.53
C LYS A 7 4.20 -15.55 -19.47
N LEU A 8 3.61 -14.95 -20.52
CA LEU A 8 3.24 -13.52 -20.48
C LEU A 8 2.13 -13.21 -19.46
N HIS A 9 1.25 -14.17 -19.16
CA HIS A 9 0.20 -13.97 -18.15
C HIS A 9 0.74 -13.91 -16.72
N LEU A 10 1.93 -14.47 -16.44
CA LEU A 10 2.57 -14.39 -15.12
C LEU A 10 3.17 -13.00 -14.90
N LEU A 11 3.89 -12.48 -15.89
CA LEU A 11 4.49 -11.13 -15.87
C LEU A 11 3.45 -10.00 -15.82
N THR A 12 2.25 -10.22 -16.37
CA THR A 12 1.20 -9.17 -16.42
C THR A 12 0.67 -8.84 -15.03
N ARG A 13 0.57 -9.82 -14.13
CA ARG A 13 0.18 -9.59 -12.73
C ARG A 13 1.34 -9.04 -11.92
N GLU A 14 2.53 -9.62 -12.07
CA GLU A 14 3.71 -9.27 -11.28
C GLU A 14 4.15 -7.80 -11.47
N LYS A 15 4.13 -7.29 -12.70
CA LYS A 15 4.56 -5.92 -13.02
C LYS A 15 3.57 -4.85 -12.54
N ASN A 16 2.27 -5.17 -12.50
CA ASN A 16 1.26 -4.26 -11.97
C ASN A 16 1.24 -4.27 -10.45
N VAL A 17 1.38 -5.43 -9.83
CA VAL A 17 1.30 -5.60 -8.39
C VAL A 17 2.35 -4.73 -7.67
N SER A 18 3.63 -4.78 -8.06
CA SER A 18 4.67 -3.89 -7.49
C SER A 18 4.36 -2.40 -7.68
N ARG A 19 3.85 -2.01 -8.84
CA ARG A 19 3.50 -0.61 -9.13
C ARG A 19 2.30 -0.14 -8.30
N VAL A 20 1.32 -1.02 -8.09
CA VAL A 20 0.16 -0.74 -7.25
C VAL A 20 0.58 -0.61 -5.79
N TYR A 21 1.53 -1.40 -5.28
CA TYR A 21 2.08 -1.20 -3.93
C TYR A 21 2.70 0.19 -3.77
N THR A 22 3.53 0.61 -4.72
CA THR A 22 4.14 1.94 -4.69
C THR A 22 3.10 3.06 -4.74
N LEU A 23 2.11 2.96 -5.64
CA LEU A 23 1.05 3.96 -5.76
C LEU A 23 0.17 4.02 -4.51
N ALA A 24 -0.18 2.87 -3.92
CA ALA A 24 -0.97 2.81 -2.70
C ALA A 24 -0.24 3.47 -1.53
N ARG A 25 1.07 3.20 -1.37
CA ARG A 25 1.90 3.89 -0.39
C ARG A 25 1.90 5.40 -0.61
N GLN A 26 2.10 5.83 -1.85
CA GLN A 26 2.20 7.25 -2.19
C GLN A 26 0.89 7.99 -1.94
N TYR A 27 -0.24 7.45 -2.41
CA TYR A 27 -1.55 8.05 -2.15
C TYR A 27 -1.91 8.08 -0.68
N ALA A 28 -1.58 7.03 0.08
CA ALA A 28 -1.79 7.05 1.51
C ALA A 28 -0.92 8.11 2.20
N ALA A 29 0.36 8.23 1.82
CA ALA A 29 1.22 9.28 2.35
C ALA A 29 0.69 10.69 2.02
N GLU A 30 0.25 10.92 0.79
CA GLU A 30 -0.34 12.20 0.36
C GLU A 30 -1.66 12.51 1.09
N ALA A 31 -2.54 11.52 1.25
CA ALA A 31 -3.80 11.69 1.98
C ALA A 31 -3.59 11.94 3.49
N LEU A 32 -2.45 11.51 4.04
CA LEU A 32 -2.10 11.67 5.44
C LEU A 32 -1.27 12.93 5.72
N GLN A 33 -0.73 13.62 4.69
CA GLN A 33 0.00 14.89 4.86
C GLN A 33 -0.80 15.93 5.68
N PRO A 34 -2.11 16.16 5.43
CA PRO A 34 -2.88 17.13 6.21
C PRO A 34 -2.91 16.84 7.72
N LEU A 35 -2.78 15.58 8.16
CA LEU A 35 -2.71 15.24 9.59
C LEU A 35 -1.41 15.70 10.24
N ILE A 36 -0.32 15.71 9.48
CA ILE A 36 0.97 16.25 9.92
C ILE A 36 0.90 17.78 9.91
N ASP A 37 0.36 18.36 8.83
CA ASP A 37 0.26 19.82 8.67
C ASP A 37 -0.64 20.46 9.74
N ASP A 38 -1.73 19.80 10.13
CA ASP A 38 -2.60 20.23 11.24
C ASP A 38 -1.96 20.01 12.62
N GLY A 39 -0.75 19.46 12.71
CA GLY A 39 -0.04 19.17 13.95
C GLY A 39 -0.64 18.03 14.78
N ARG A 40 -1.55 17.23 14.19
CA ARG A 40 -2.18 16.08 14.86
C ARG A 40 -1.24 14.88 14.93
N ALA A 41 -0.30 14.77 14.01
CA ALA A 41 0.73 13.75 13.98
C ALA A 41 2.13 14.40 13.87
N THR A 42 3.09 13.87 14.61
CA THR A 42 4.50 14.28 14.56
C THR A 42 5.26 13.54 13.45
N SER A 43 4.93 12.26 13.24
CA SER A 43 5.47 11.43 12.16
C SER A 43 4.43 10.41 11.73
N ILE A 44 4.43 10.09 10.43
CA ILE A 44 3.58 9.04 9.87
C ILE A 44 4.44 8.17 8.98
N ASP A 45 4.55 6.89 9.35
CA ASP A 45 5.24 5.87 8.57
C ASP A 45 4.22 4.98 7.86
N VAL A 46 4.25 4.99 6.53
CA VAL A 46 3.38 4.15 5.71
C VAL A 46 4.18 2.99 5.13
N ALA A 47 3.79 1.78 5.49
CA ALA A 47 4.31 0.53 4.92
C ALA A 47 3.20 -0.21 4.17
N THR A 48 3.60 -1.07 3.24
CA THR A 48 2.68 -1.91 2.46
C THR A 48 3.17 -3.34 2.49
N GLU A 49 2.29 -4.27 2.86
CA GLU A 49 2.54 -5.70 2.86
C GLU A 49 1.69 -6.38 1.78
N ALA A 50 2.25 -7.44 1.18
CA ALA A 50 1.52 -8.27 0.24
C ALA A 50 0.55 -9.19 1.00
N GLY A 51 -0.75 -9.02 0.74
CA GLY A 51 -1.79 -9.91 1.24
C GLY A 51 -2.09 -11.05 0.27
N ASP A 52 -2.85 -12.03 0.76
CA ASP A 52 -3.29 -13.15 -0.07
C ASP A 52 -4.20 -12.69 -1.21
N ASN A 53 -4.10 -13.34 -2.38
CA ASN A 53 -5.10 -13.25 -3.45
C ASN A 53 -5.34 -11.85 -4.06
N GLY A 54 -4.31 -11.01 -4.20
CA GLY A 54 -4.46 -9.67 -4.79
C GLY A 54 -5.03 -8.64 -3.81
N TRP A 55 -4.69 -8.82 -2.54
CA TRP A 55 -4.91 -7.84 -1.50
C TRP A 55 -3.59 -7.20 -1.10
N LEU A 56 -3.65 -5.93 -0.76
CA LEU A 56 -2.54 -5.14 -0.25
C LEU A 56 -2.91 -4.71 1.16
N ILE A 57 -2.03 -4.91 2.12
CA ILE A 57 -2.25 -4.44 3.48
C ILE A 57 -1.44 -3.17 3.65
N LEU A 58 -2.11 -2.02 3.81
CA LEU A 58 -1.45 -0.80 4.27
C LEU A 58 -1.29 -0.85 5.77
N ILE A 59 -0.09 -0.56 6.22
CA ILE A 59 0.25 -0.41 7.63
C ILE A 59 0.66 1.04 7.81
N ILE A 60 -0.12 1.78 8.57
CA ILE A 60 0.10 3.20 8.84
C ILE A 60 0.44 3.31 10.32
N ASP A 61 1.65 3.73 10.61
CA ASP A 61 2.12 3.98 11.97
C ASP A 61 2.16 5.48 12.21
N VAL A 62 1.25 5.96 13.05
CA VAL A 62 1.11 7.36 13.37
C VAL A 62 1.74 7.60 14.73
N THR A 63 2.77 8.44 14.76
CA THR A 63 3.37 8.94 15.99
C THR A 63 2.86 10.35 16.24
N ALA A 64 2.11 10.55 17.31
CA ALA A 64 1.59 11.84 17.74
C ALA A 64 2.06 12.17 19.17
N PRO A 65 1.94 13.43 19.62
CA PRO A 65 2.24 13.79 21.02
C PRO A 65 1.36 13.05 22.03
N ALA A 66 0.14 12.68 21.62
CA ALA A 66 -0.80 11.91 22.44
C ALA A 66 -0.43 10.41 22.56
N GLY A 67 0.41 9.89 21.67
CA GLY A 67 0.78 8.48 21.63
C GLY A 67 1.09 7.96 20.23
N ARG A 68 1.42 6.67 20.13
CA ARG A 68 1.63 5.96 18.88
C ARG A 68 0.43 5.08 18.57
N GLU A 69 -0.05 5.15 17.34
CA GLU A 69 -1.22 4.40 16.89
C GLU A 69 -0.91 3.68 15.57
N LEU A 70 -1.19 2.37 15.53
CA LEU A 70 -0.92 1.54 14.36
C LEU A 70 -2.23 1.15 13.71
N PHE A 71 -2.41 1.55 12.46
CA PHE A 71 -3.57 1.23 11.66
C PHE A 71 -3.21 0.23 10.57
N LYS A 72 -4.09 -0.75 10.35
CA LYS A 72 -3.97 -1.74 9.27
C LYS A 72 -5.20 -1.66 8.38
N TYR A 73 -4.99 -1.34 7.11
CA TYR A 73 -6.05 -1.19 6.11
C TYR A 73 -5.85 -2.15 4.95
N PRO A 74 -6.68 -3.20 4.83
CA PRO A 74 -6.67 -4.05 3.66
C PRO A 74 -7.30 -3.33 2.47
N VAL A 75 -6.56 -3.24 1.37
CA VAL A 75 -6.97 -2.65 0.10
C VAL A 75 -7.00 -3.73 -0.97
N ARG A 76 -8.11 -3.82 -1.68
CA ARG A 76 -8.26 -4.77 -2.79
C ARG A 76 -7.61 -4.20 -4.04
N VAL A 77 -6.70 -4.95 -4.65
CA VAL A 77 -6.01 -4.56 -5.88
C VAL A 77 -6.48 -5.50 -7.00
N SER A 78 -7.57 -5.09 -7.68
CA SER A 78 -8.27 -5.86 -8.73
C SER A 78 -7.73 -5.62 -10.13
#